data_AF-A0AA50KC87-F1
#
_entry.id   AF-A0AA50KC87-F1
#
_cell.length_a   1.000
_cell.length_b   1.000
_cell.length_c   1.000
_cell.angle_alpha   90.00
_cell.angle_beta   90.00
_cell.angle_gamma   90.00
#
_symmetry.space_group_name_H-M   'P 1'
#
loop_
_entity.id
_entity.type
_entity.pdbx_description
1 polymer ?
#
loop_
_entity_poly.entity_id
_entity_poly.type
_entity_poly.pdbx_seq_one_letter_code
_entity_poly.pdbx_strand_id
1 'polypeptide(L)'
;MKSLSDKKIRQLLKRFAWIYVVCLSIPFISTLLTTKAQGQMLLMGIWPAASLFYFLAYRYLAKSFKYEINRHLAFSYHGGGTLAGALYSLAKVVLLAMAFMIFMSANNT
;
A
#
# COMPACT_ATOMS: atom_id res chain seq x y z
N MET A 1 -23.26 4.28 9.57
CA MET A 1 -22.20 5.23 9.13
C MET A 1 -22.71 6.02 7.92
N LYS A 2 -22.64 7.35 7.94
CA LYS A 2 -23.08 8.21 6.83
C LYS A 2 -22.23 7.89 5.59
N SER A 3 -22.83 7.53 4.45
CA SER A 3 -22.03 7.17 3.26
C SER A 3 -21.20 8.38 2.81
N LEU A 4 -19.89 8.24 2.79
CA LEU A 4 -19.01 9.26 2.25
C LEU A 4 -19.31 9.46 0.76
N SER A 5 -19.34 10.72 0.31
CA SER A 5 -19.42 11.00 -1.14
C SER A 5 -18.20 10.45 -1.85
N ASP A 6 -18.39 9.90 -3.06
CA ASP A 6 -17.32 9.40 -3.93
C ASP A 6 -16.17 10.40 -4.13
N LYS A 7 -16.46 11.71 -4.17
CA LYS A 7 -15.42 12.75 -4.24
C LYS A 7 -14.51 12.73 -3.00
N LYS A 8 -15.09 12.60 -1.81
CA LYS A 8 -14.34 12.49 -0.54
C LYS A 8 -13.53 11.21 -0.49
N ILE A 9 -14.09 10.08 -0.95
CA ILE A 9 -13.37 8.80 -1.01
C ILE A 9 -12.14 8.92 -1.91
N ARG A 10 -12.28 9.52 -3.10
CA ARG A 10 -11.15 9.76 -4.01
C ARG A 10 -10.07 10.67 -3.39
N GLN A 11 -10.47 11.70 -2.65
CA GLN A 11 -9.53 12.58 -1.95
C GLN A 11 -8.78 11.84 -0.83
N LEU A 12 -9.48 11.01 -0.05
CA LEU A 12 -8.86 10.17 0.97
C LEU A 12 -7.88 9.17 0.35
N LEU A 13 -8.27 8.51 -0.74
CA LEU A 13 -7.40 7.58 -1.47
C LEU A 13 -6.09 8.27 -1.92
N LYS A 14 -6.19 9.50 -2.46
CA LYS A 14 -5.00 10.30 -2.81
C LYS A 14 -4.15 10.65 -1.58
N ARG A 15 -4.77 11.03 -0.46
CA ARG A 15 -4.06 11.35 0.77
C ARG A 15 -3.32 10.13 1.33
N PHE A 16 -3.98 8.98 1.40
CA PHE A 16 -3.34 7.73 1.83
C PHE A 16 -2.26 7.27 0.87
N ALA A 17 -2.43 7.48 -0.44
CA ALA A 17 -1.38 7.22 -1.41
C ALA A 17 -0.12 8.05 -1.13
N TRP A 18 -0.26 9.33 -0.84
CA TRP A 18 0.86 10.19 -0.45
C TRP A 18 1.51 9.76 0.86
N ILE A 19 0.72 9.41 1.88
CA ILE A 19 1.25 8.86 3.13
C ILE A 19 2.07 7.60 2.85
N TYR A 20 1.55 6.71 2.00
CA TYR A 20 2.25 5.49 1.63
C TYR A 20 3.58 5.77 0.91
N VAL A 21 3.61 6.70 -0.04
CA VAL A 21 4.87 7.13 -0.72
C VAL A 21 5.89 7.65 0.30
N VAL A 22 5.47 8.49 1.24
CA VAL A 22 6.36 9.00 2.29
C VAL A 22 6.90 7.84 3.13
N CYS A 23 6.03 6.93 3.58
CA CYS A 23 6.46 5.74 4.33
C CYS A 23 7.43 4.85 3.53
N LEU A 24 7.24 4.72 2.22
CA LEU A 24 8.17 3.96 1.37
C LEU A 24 9.52 4.66 1.22
N SER A 25 9.56 6.00 1.24
CA SER A 25 10.81 6.77 1.13
C SER A 25 11.64 6.83 2.41
N ILE A 26 11.02 6.71 3.59
CA ILE A 26 11.72 6.79 4.88
C ILE A 26 12.86 5.76 4.99
N PRO A 27 12.63 4.45 4.73
CA PRO A 27 13.71 3.47 4.77
C PRO A 27 14.85 3.77 3.79
N PHE A 28 14.55 4.26 2.58
CA PHE A 28 15.59 4.64 1.62
C PHE A 28 16.46 5.78 2.15
N ILE A 29 15.85 6.85 2.66
CA ILE A 29 16.58 7.99 3.22
C ILE A 29 17.37 7.54 4.45
N SER A 30 16.78 6.71 5.31
CA SER A 30 17.47 6.16 6.48
C SER A 30 18.62 5.23 6.11
N THR A 31 18.55 4.47 5.01
CA THR A 31 19.67 3.63 4.57
C THR A 31 20.89 4.43 4.11
N LEU A 32 20.69 5.68 3.66
CA LEU A 32 21.79 6.59 3.33
C LEU A 32 22.48 7.17 4.58
N LEU A 33 21.78 7.19 5.72
CA LEU A 33 22.22 7.83 6.96
C LEU A 33 22.61 6.83 8.06
N THR A 34 22.37 5.53 7.87
CA THR A 34 22.56 4.49 8.90
C THR A 34 23.45 3.35 8.41
N THR A 35 23.84 2.48 9.35
CA THR A 35 24.58 1.26 9.02
C THR A 35 23.72 0.24 8.26
N LYS A 36 24.34 -0.61 7.44
CA LYS A 36 23.64 -1.61 6.59
C LYS A 36 22.61 -2.45 7.35
N ALA A 37 22.91 -2.85 8.58
CA ALA A 37 22.04 -3.70 9.41
C ALA A 37 20.77 -2.95 9.87
N GLN A 38 20.91 -1.70 10.30
CA GLN A 38 19.77 -0.86 10.73
C GLN A 38 18.86 -0.51 9.55
N GLY A 39 19.45 -0.21 8.38
CA GLY A 39 18.71 0.04 7.15
C GLY A 39 17.90 -1.18 6.69
N GLN A 40 18.48 -2.39 6.76
CA GLN A 40 17.78 -3.64 6.44
C GLN A 40 16.61 -3.91 7.39
N MET A 41 16.79 -3.69 8.70
CA MET A 41 15.71 -3.87 9.67
C MET A 41 14.54 -2.91 9.42
N LEU A 42 14.82 -1.64 9.09
CA LEU A 42 13.80 -0.66 8.73
C LEU A 42 13.08 -1.04 7.43
N LEU A 43 13.80 -1.52 6.42
CA LEU A 43 13.20 -2.01 5.18
C LEU A 43 12.30 -3.23 5.42
N MET A 44 12.74 -4.21 6.22
CA MET A 44 11.94 -5.40 6.49
C MET A 44 10.74 -5.13 7.40
N GLY A 45 10.79 -4.10 8.26
CA GLY A 45 9.67 -3.74 9.13
C GLY A 45 8.69 -2.74 8.52
N ILE A 46 9.19 -1.58 8.08
CA ILE A 46 8.35 -0.43 7.69
C ILE A 46 7.65 -0.68 6.36
N TRP A 47 8.37 -1.18 5.35
CA TRP A 47 7.78 -1.37 4.01
C TRP A 47 6.58 -2.31 4.04
N PRO A 48 6.67 -3.49 4.69
CA PRO A 48 5.53 -4.39 4.67
C PRO A 48 4.38 -3.92 5.55
N ALA A 49 4.67 -3.32 6.70
CA ALA A 49 3.64 -2.73 7.57
C ALA A 49 2.90 -1.59 6.85
N ALA A 50 3.62 -0.68 6.21
CA ALA A 50 3.04 0.41 5.43
C ALA A 50 2.23 -0.12 4.24
N SER A 51 2.72 -1.16 3.57
CA SER A 51 2.04 -1.79 2.43
C SER A 51 0.76 -2.49 2.86
N LEU A 52 0.76 -3.17 4.01
CA LEU A 52 -0.43 -3.80 4.58
C LEU A 52 -1.47 -2.75 4.96
N PHE A 53 -1.06 -1.70 5.66
CA PHE A 53 -1.93 -0.59 6.03
C PHE A 53 -2.58 0.05 4.80
N TYR A 54 -1.77 0.39 3.80
CA TYR A 54 -2.28 1.02 2.58
C TYR A 54 -3.21 0.09 1.80
N PHE A 55 -2.86 -1.21 1.69
CA PHE A 55 -3.70 -2.21 1.04
C PHE A 55 -5.09 -2.30 1.68
N LEU A 56 -5.15 -2.37 3.02
CA LEU A 56 -6.40 -2.45 3.77
C LEU A 56 -7.20 -1.14 3.65
N ALA A 57 -6.56 0.01 3.82
CA ALA A 57 -7.19 1.32 3.69
C ALA A 57 -7.78 1.52 2.28
N TYR A 58 -7.03 1.18 1.23
CA TYR A 58 -7.48 1.27 -0.15
C TYR A 58 -8.69 0.36 -0.38
N ARG A 59 -8.62 -0.91 0.06
CA ARG A 59 -9.72 -1.87 -0.12
C ARG A 59 -10.99 -1.43 0.60
N TYR A 60 -10.85 -0.90 1.82
CA TYR A 60 -11.98 -0.40 2.60
C TYR A 60 -12.64 0.82 1.93
N LEU A 61 -11.83 1.80 1.50
CA LEU A 61 -12.33 2.99 0.83
C LEU A 61 -12.96 2.68 -0.53
N ALA A 62 -12.33 1.81 -1.32
CA ALA A 62 -12.83 1.41 -2.63
C ALA A 62 -14.14 0.60 -2.54
N LYS A 63 -14.33 -0.20 -1.48
CA LYS A 63 -15.63 -0.85 -1.21
C LYS A 63 -16.74 0.12 -0.82
N SER A 64 -16.39 1.30 -0.31
CA SER A 64 -17.33 2.31 0.19
C SER A 64 -17.90 3.24 -0.89
N PHE A 65 -17.47 3.09 -2.16
CA PHE A 65 -18.04 3.85 -3.28
C PHE A 65 -19.53 3.58 -3.43
N LYS A 66 -20.33 4.63 -3.64
CA LYS A 66 -21.78 4.51 -3.80
C LYS A 66 -22.16 3.85 -5.12
N TYR A 67 -21.43 4.17 -6.19
CA TYR A 67 -21.67 3.63 -7.53
C TYR A 67 -20.79 2.43 -7.83
N GLU A 68 -21.41 1.36 -8.32
CA GLU A 68 -20.73 0.10 -8.65
C GLU A 68 -19.65 0.27 -9.73
N ILE A 69 -19.91 1.12 -10.73
CA ILE A 69 -18.92 1.48 -11.77
C ILE A 69 -17.64 2.07 -11.15
N ASN A 70 -17.77 2.97 -10.17
CA ASN A 70 -16.61 3.56 -9.48
C ASN A 70 -15.85 2.53 -8.65
N ARG A 71 -16.55 1.56 -8.07
CA ARG A 71 -15.95 0.43 -7.35
C ARG A 71 -15.15 -0.47 -8.29
N HIS A 72 -15.71 -0.85 -9.44
CA HIS A 72 -15.00 -1.65 -10.44
C HIS A 72 -13.79 -0.92 -11.02
N LEU A 73 -13.92 0.39 -11.31
CA LEU A 73 -12.80 1.21 -11.75
C LEU A 73 -11.67 1.24 -10.72
N ALA A 74 -11.99 1.39 -9.43
CA ALA A 74 -10.99 1.40 -8.36
C ALA A 74 -10.26 0.05 -8.20
N PHE A 75 -10.92 -1.07 -8.49
CA PHE A 75 -10.31 -2.41 -8.41
C PHE A 75 -9.79 -2.95 -9.75
N SER A 76 -9.96 -2.22 -10.85
CA SER A 76 -9.42 -2.61 -12.17
C SER A 76 -7.90 -2.77 -12.13
N TYR A 77 -7.33 -3.45 -13.14
CA TYR A 77 -5.93 -3.88 -13.16
C TYR A 77 -4.89 -2.75 -12.92
N HIS A 78 -5.27 -1.48 -13.16
CA HIS A 78 -4.45 -0.29 -12.91
C HIS A 78 -5.08 0.69 -11.90
N GLY A 79 -6.08 0.26 -11.13
CA GLY A 79 -6.91 1.07 -10.24
C GLY A 79 -7.46 2.33 -10.93
N GLY A 80 -7.99 2.14 -12.14
CA GLY A 80 -8.62 3.16 -12.95
C GLY A 80 -7.64 4.16 -13.58
N GLY A 81 -6.37 3.78 -13.76
CA GLY A 81 -5.33 4.65 -14.30
C GLY A 81 -4.89 5.75 -13.32
N THR A 82 -5.15 5.55 -12.03
CA THR A 82 -4.83 6.55 -11.00
C THR A 82 -3.55 6.18 -10.26
N LEU A 83 -2.78 7.19 -9.83
CA LEU A 83 -1.58 6.98 -9.01
C LEU A 83 -1.87 6.18 -7.73
N ALA A 84 -3.03 6.39 -7.10
CA ALA A 84 -3.47 5.59 -5.95
C ALA A 84 -3.68 4.11 -6.34
N GLY A 85 -4.25 3.84 -7.52
CA GLY A 85 -4.39 2.49 -8.07
C GLY A 85 -3.05 1.81 -8.37
N ALA A 86 -2.10 2.55 -8.93
CA ALA A 86 -0.75 2.06 -9.20
C ALA A 86 -0.03 1.68 -7.89
N LEU A 87 -0.08 2.56 -6.89
CA LEU A 87 0.50 2.30 -5.58
C LEU A 87 -0.20 1.14 -4.85
N TYR A 88 -1.49 0.92 -5.09
CA TYR A 88 -2.21 -0.23 -4.54
C TYR A 88 -1.72 -1.54 -5.15
N SER A 89 -1.38 -1.53 -6.44
CA SER A 89 -0.74 -2.66 -7.11
C SER A 89 0.67 -2.89 -6.61
N LEU A 90 1.45 -1.82 -6.38
CA LEU A 90 2.75 -1.92 -5.73
C LEU A 90 2.65 -2.55 -4.33
N ALA A 91 1.69 -2.10 -3.51
CA ALA A 91 1.48 -2.66 -2.18
C ALA A 91 1.15 -4.17 -2.23
N LYS A 92 0.35 -4.61 -3.22
CA LYS A 92 0.10 -6.05 -3.45
C LYS A 92 1.40 -6.81 -3.74
N VAL A 93 2.26 -6.27 -4.60
CA VAL A 93 3.56 -6.89 -4.94
C VAL A 93 4.46 -6.98 -3.71
N VAL A 94 4.57 -5.90 -2.91
CA VAL A 94 5.38 -5.89 -1.68
C VAL A 94 4.88 -6.94 -0.69
N LEU A 95 3.56 -7.03 -0.48
CA LEU A 95 2.97 -8.03 0.41
C LEU A 95 3.18 -9.47 -0.10
N LEU A 96 3.07 -9.69 -1.41
CA LEU A 96 3.31 -11.00 -2.01
C LEU A 96 4.78 -11.42 -1.87
N ALA A 97 5.72 -10.50 -2.12
CA ALA A 97 7.15 -10.74 -1.91
C ALA A 97 7.45 -11.07 -0.45
N MET A 98 6.78 -10.38 0.49
CA MET A 98 6.91 -10.67 1.92
C MET A 98 6.39 -12.06 2.29
N ALA A 99 5.18 -12.40 1.84
CA ALA A 99 4.60 -13.71 2.09
C ALA A 99 5.48 -14.82 1.52
N PHE A 100 6.05 -14.60 0.32
CA PHE A 100 7.00 -15.51 -0.29
C PHE A 100 8.29 -15.65 0.52
N MET A 101 8.87 -14.54 1.01
CA MET A 101 10.06 -14.58 1.88
C MET A 101 9.80 -15.35 3.18
N ILE A 102 8.66 -15.12 3.83
CA ILE A 102 8.28 -15.84 5.05
C ILE A 102 8.12 -17.33 4.77
N PHE A 103 7.44 -17.69 3.68
CA PHE A 103 7.25 -19.08 3.26
C PHE A 103 8.58 -19.78 2.97
N MET A 104 9.48 -19.14 2.22
CA MET A 104 10.81 -19.66 1.96
C MET A 104 11.62 -19.80 3.26
N SER A 105 11.55 -18.83 4.16
CA SER A 105 12.23 -18.92 5.46
C SER A 105 11.73 -20.10 6.29
N ALA A 106 10.41 -20.35 6.30
CA ALA A 106 9.82 -21.46 7.05
C ALA A 106 10.22 -22.83 6.51
N ASN A 107 10.45 -22.96 5.20
CA ASN A 107 10.87 -24.22 4.57
C ASN A 107 12.38 -24.49 4.63
N ASN A 108 13.19 -23.48 4.98
CA ASN A 108 14.65 -23.60 5.11
C ASN A 108 15.12 -23.76 6.57
N THR A 109 14.17 -23.88 7.52
CA THR A 109 14.38 -24.26 8.93
C THR A 109 13.86 -25.66 9.17
#